data_AF-A0A1U9Z8F8-F1
#
_entry.id   AF-A0A1U9Z8F8-F1
#
_cell.length_a   1.000
_cell.length_b   1.000
_cell.length_c   1.000
_cell.angle_alpha   90.00
_cell.angle_beta   90.00
_cell.angle_gamma   90.00
#
_symmetry.space_group_name_H-M   'P 1'
#
loop_
_entity.id
_entity.type
_entity.pdbx_description
1 polymer ?
#
loop_
_entity_poly.entity_id
_entity_poly.type
_entity_poly.pdbx_seq_one_letter_code
_entity_poly.pdbx_strand_id
1 'polypeptide(L)' 'MAPTGALLSKHRKLMPTALERLVWGFGDGSTIGVAETPLGRIGSVICWENYMPLLRMAMYAQGVELYCAPTVDDRDT' A
#
# COMPACT_ATOMS: atom_id res chain seq x y z
N MET A 1 0.79 10.06 7.91
CA MET A 1 0.75 11.52 8.16
C MET A 1 2.13 11.96 8.59
N ALA A 2 2.52 13.20 8.28
CA ALA A 2 3.74 13.80 8.80
C ALA A 2 3.61 14.10 10.31
N PRO A 3 4.71 14.31 11.05
CA PRO A 3 4.65 14.75 12.45
C PRO A 3 3.87 16.07 12.64
N THR A 4 3.78 16.90 11.61
CA THR A 4 2.98 18.13 11.58
C THR A 4 1.47 17.90 11.43
N GLY A 5 1.04 16.65 11.20
CA GLY A 5 -0.35 16.29 10.89
C GLY A 5 -0.71 16.33 9.40
N ALA A 6 0.19 16.78 8.52
CA ALA A 6 -0.08 16.81 7.08
C ALA A 6 -0.27 15.40 6.49
N LEU A 7 -1.23 15.24 5.57
CA LEU A 7 -1.41 14.00 4.82
C LEU A 7 -0.34 13.91 3.72
N LEU A 8 0.57 12.93 3.83
CA LEU A 8 1.68 12.75 2.89
C LEU A 8 1.31 11.83 1.71
N SER A 9 0.54 10.77 1.97
CA SER A 9 0.12 9.82 0.96
C SER A 9 -1.21 9.18 1.34
N LYS A 10 -1.90 8.67 0.33
CA LYS A 10 -3.13 7.90 0.45
C LYS A 10 -3.07 6.81 -0.60
N HIS A 11 -3.20 5.55 -0.18
CA HIS A 11 -3.26 4.39 -1.04
C HIS A 11 -4.66 3.75 -0.94
N ARG A 12 -5.31 3.52 -2.08
CA ARG A 12 -6.56 2.75 -2.14
C ARG A 12 -6.24 1.35 -2.64
N LYS A 13 -6.70 0.33 -1.90
CA LYS A 13 -6.54 -1.07 -2.26
C LYS A 13 -7.00 -1.30 -3.70
N LEU A 14 -6.09 -1.75 -4.56
CA LEU A 14 -6.31 -1.95 -5.99
C LEU A 14 -7.45 -2.95 -6.24
N MET A 15 -7.45 -4.04 -5.47
CA MET A 15 -8.47 -5.08 -5.56
C MET A 15 -8.86 -5.59 -4.18
N PRO A 16 -10.08 -5.29 -3.71
CA PRO A 16 -10.65 -5.95 -2.53
C PRO A 16 -10.72 -7.47 -2.71
N THR A 17 -10.53 -8.21 -1.61
CA THR A 17 -10.44 -9.67 -1.58
C THR A 17 -11.82 -10.31 -1.34
N ALA A 18 -12.26 -11.23 -2.18
CA ALA A 18 -13.50 -12.01 -1.95
C ALA A 18 -14.73 -11.14 -1.61
N LEU A 19 -15.36 -11.36 -0.43
CA LEU A 19 -16.56 -10.67 0.02
C LEU A 19 -16.35 -9.17 0.29
N GLU A 20 -15.10 -8.74 0.46
CA GLU A 20 -14.76 -7.33 0.53
C GLU A 20 -15.31 -6.56 -0.69
N ARG A 21 -15.41 -7.20 -1.86
CA ARG A 21 -15.91 -6.60 -3.12
C ARG A 21 -17.38 -6.21 -3.08
N LEU A 22 -18.15 -6.71 -2.11
CA LEU A 22 -19.56 -6.34 -1.95
C LEU A 22 -19.73 -4.96 -1.30
N VAL A 23 -18.71 -4.47 -0.61
CA VAL A 23 -18.79 -3.26 0.21
C VAL A 23 -17.77 -2.20 -0.22
N TRP A 24 -16.57 -2.61 -0.62
CA TRP A 24 -15.50 -1.69 -1.02
C TRP A 24 -15.31 -1.62 -2.53
N GLY A 25 -15.02 -0.42 -3.03
CA GLY A 25 -14.69 -0.18 -4.42
C GLY A 25 -13.24 -0.53 -4.76
N PHE A 26 -12.97 -0.64 -6.06
CA PHE A 26 -11.63 -0.86 -6.60
C PHE A 26 -10.82 0.44 -6.57
N GLY A 27 -9.54 0.32 -6.22
CA GLY A 27 -8.55 1.36 -6.44
C GLY A 27 -8.12 1.42 -7.90
N ASP A 28 -7.33 2.44 -8.20
CA ASP A 28 -6.61 2.57 -9.46
C ASP A 28 -5.12 2.79 -9.18
N GLY A 29 -4.32 2.81 -10.25
CA GLY A 29 -2.89 3.01 -10.13
C GLY A 29 -2.46 4.43 -9.69
N SER A 30 -3.38 5.40 -9.63
CA SER A 30 -3.04 6.80 -9.34
C SER A 30 -2.65 7.02 -7.88
N THR A 31 -3.02 6.09 -6.99
CA THR A 31 -2.74 6.16 -5.56
C THR A 31 -1.54 5.31 -5.13
N ILE A 32 -0.90 4.63 -6.08
CA ILE A 32 0.26 3.78 -5.86
C ILE A 32 1.51 4.65 -5.84
N GLY A 33 2.12 4.81 -4.65
CA GLY A 33 3.42 5.46 -4.57
C GLY A 33 4.08 5.43 -3.20
N VAL A 34 5.22 6.11 -3.12
CA VAL A 34 5.99 6.30 -1.89
C VAL A 34 5.89 7.74 -1.40
N ALA A 35 5.88 7.91 -0.08
CA ALA A 35 6.01 9.22 0.57
C ALA A 35 7.49 9.46 0.90
N GLU A 36 8.04 10.59 0.46
CA GLU A 36 9.38 11.02 0.86
C GLU A 36 9.34 11.60 2.27
N THR A 37 10.25 11.12 3.13
CA THR A 37 10.37 11.60 4.51
C THR A 37 11.85 11.70 4.91
N PRO A 38 12.19 12.44 5.99
CA PRO A 38 13.56 12.44 6.53
C PRO A 38 14.08 11.06 6.99
N LEU A 39 13.19 10.06 7.15
CA LEU A 39 13.53 8.69 7.49
C LEU A 39 13.72 7.78 6.26
N GLY A 40 13.56 8.33 5.05
CA GLY A 40 13.57 7.60 3.78
C GLY A 40 12.21 7.56 3.08
N ARG A 41 12.15 6.84 1.97
CA ARG A 41 10.93 6.63 1.15
C ARG A 41 10.06 5.54 1.76
N ILE A 42 8.87 5.93 2.21
CA ILE A 42 7.91 5.03 2.88
C ILE A 42 6.79 4.66 1.90
N GLY A 43 6.61 3.36 1.64
CA GLY A 43 5.53 2.80 0.82
C GLY A 43 4.60 1.92 1.63
N SER A 44 3.37 1.75 1.16
CA SER A 44 2.38 0.89 1.83
C SER A 44 1.54 0.11 0.82
N VAL A 45 1.30 -1.17 1.11
CA VAL A 45 0.37 -2.03 0.38
C VAL A 45 -0.47 -2.85 1.36
N ILE A 46 -1.68 -3.24 0.97
CA ILE A 46 -2.69 -3.73 1.91
C ILE A 46 -2.95 -5.22 1.70
N CYS A 47 -2.74 -6.01 2.76
CA CYS A 47 -3.16 -7.42 2.81
C CYS A 47 -2.66 -8.19 1.58
N TRP A 48 -3.55 -8.80 0.79
CA TRP A 48 -3.18 -9.63 -0.36
C TRP A 48 -2.67 -8.87 -1.59
N GLU A 49 -2.62 -7.55 -1.56
CA GLU A 49 -1.88 -6.77 -2.56
C GLU A 49 -0.40 -7.15 -2.60
N ASN A 50 0.15 -7.61 -1.47
CA ASN A 50 1.51 -8.12 -1.36
C ASN A 50 1.79 -9.33 -2.28
N TYR A 51 0.76 -10.09 -2.66
CA TYR A 51 0.91 -11.22 -3.57
C TYR A 51 0.97 -10.80 -5.04
N MET A 52 0.69 -9.54 -5.37
CA MET A 52 0.71 -9.03 -6.76
C MET A 52 2.14 -8.63 -7.16
N PRO A 53 2.80 -9.37 -8.08
CA PRO A 53 4.21 -9.10 -8.39
C PRO A 53 4.44 -7.72 -8.98
N LEU A 54 3.59 -7.28 -9.92
CA LEU A 54 3.73 -5.98 -10.58
C LEU A 54 3.56 -4.81 -9.62
N LEU A 55 2.69 -4.94 -8.61
CA LEU A 55 2.51 -3.89 -7.60
C LEU A 55 3.77 -3.74 -6.73
N ARG A 56 4.38 -4.86 -6.33
CA ARG A 56 5.66 -4.84 -5.62
C ARG A 56 6.78 -4.26 -6.47
N MET A 57 6.85 -4.65 -7.74
CA MET A 57 7.84 -4.09 -8.67
C MET A 57 7.66 -2.58 -8.86
N ALA A 58 6.42 -2.07 -8.88
CA ALA A 58 6.18 -0.62 -8.92
C ALA A 58 6.73 0.09 -7.68
N MET A 59 6.57 -0.49 -6.49
CA MET A 59 7.16 0.05 -5.25
C MET A 59 8.70 0.02 -5.28
N TYR A 60 9.29 -1.06 -5.79
CA TYR A 60 10.74 -1.19 -5.94
C TYR A 60 11.30 -0.21 -6.98
N ALA A 61 10.61 -0.01 -8.09
CA ALA A 61 10.99 0.95 -9.11
C ALA A 61 10.98 2.41 -8.58
N GLN A 62 10.13 2.70 -7.59
CA GLN A 62 10.12 3.97 -6.86
C GLN A 62 11.10 4.02 -5.68
N GLY A 63 11.88 2.95 -5.48
CA GLY A 63 12.94 2.89 -4.48
C GLY A 63 12.45 2.88 -3.03
N VAL A 64 11.33 2.22 -2.73
CA VAL A 64 10.83 2.08 -1.35
C VAL A 64 11.92 1.56 -0.40
N GLU A 65 12.08 2.22 0.75
CA GLU A 65 13.06 1.85 1.79
C GLU A 65 12.37 1.29 3.03
N LEU A 66 11.21 1.87 3.38
CA LEU A 66 10.35 1.41 4.46
C LEU A 66 9.03 0.90 3.87
N TYR A 67 8.80 -0.40 3.99
CA TYR A 67 7.67 -1.09 3.37
C TYR A 67 6.63 -1.50 4.42
N CYS A 68 5.52 -0.78 4.47
CA CYS A 68 4.42 -1.09 5.38
C CYS A 68 3.43 -2.07 4.74
N ALA A 69 3.15 -3.18 5.42
CA ALA A 69 2.23 -4.22 4.95
C ALA A 69 1.12 -4.53 5.98
N PRO A 70 0.20 -3.59 6.25
CA PRO A 70 -0.94 -3.86 7.12
C PRO A 70 -1.79 -5.02 6.58
N THR A 71 -2.17 -5.94 7.46
CA THR A 71 -2.97 -7.12 7.13
C THR A 71 -3.95 -7.45 8.24
N VAL A 72 -5.05 -8.13 7.88
CA VAL A 72 -6.02 -8.74 8.81
C VAL A 72 -5.99 -10.28 8.71
N ASP A 73 -5.07 -10.80 7.91
CA ASP A 73 -4.85 -12.22 7.72
C ASP A 73 -3.82 -12.71 8.75
N ASP A 74 -4.26 -13.55 9.68
CA ASP A 74 -3.50 -14.09 10.80
C ASP A 74 -3.10 -15.56 10.62
N ARG A 75 -3.35 -16.13 9.44
CA ARG A 75 -2.96 -17.49 9.11
C ARG A 75 -1.44 -17.62 9.07
N ASP A 76 -0.94 -18.78 9.51
CA ASP A 76 0.48 -19.11 9.40
C ASP A 76 0.94 -19.02 7.93
N THR A 77 2.07 -18.33 7.72
CA THR A 77 2.70 -18.10 6.41
C THR A 77 3.60 -19.24 5.98
#